data_AF-A0A6F9X0L5-F1
#
_entry.id   AF-A0A6F9X0L5-F1
#
_cell.length_a   1.000
_cell.length_b   1.000
_cell.length_c   1.000
_cell.angle_alpha   90.00
_cell.angle_beta   90.00
_cell.angle_gamma   90.00
#
_symmetry.space_group_name_H-M   'P 1'
#
loop_
_entity.id
_entity.type
_entity.pdbx_description
1 polymer ?
#
loop_
_entity_poly.entity_id
_entity_poly.type
_entity_poly.pdbx_seq_one_letter_code
_entity_poly.pdbx_strand_id
1 'polypeptide(L)'
;MFFSFALPHSTAAASGQTILFAADKSYPPINYLENGTPKGLCIDIIRTMSKHSNNGMTVKLMELSTSQEMVLRSEADALGRLSVFK
;
A
#
# COMPACT_ATOMS: atom_id res chain seq x y z
N MET A 1 -31.65 -22.02 14.06
CA MET A 1 -31.42 -21.46 12.72
C MET A 1 -30.32 -20.42 12.87
N PHE A 2 -29.06 -20.78 12.59
CA PHE A 2 -27.91 -19.87 12.75
C PHE A 2 -27.59 -19.29 11.38
N PHE A 3 -27.85 -17.99 11.19
CA PHE A 3 -27.39 -17.26 10.02
C PHE A 3 -25.91 -16.92 10.22
N SER A 4 -25.03 -17.64 9.51
CA SER A 4 -23.63 -17.28 9.41
C SER A 4 -23.50 -16.16 8.38
N PHE A 5 -23.26 -14.93 8.85
CA PHE A 5 -22.78 -13.85 7.99
C PHE A 5 -21.29 -14.12 7.72
N ALA A 6 -21.00 -14.69 6.55
CA ALA A 6 -19.64 -14.68 6.02
C ALA A 6 -19.29 -13.22 5.70
N LEU A 7 -18.44 -12.59 6.52
CA LEU A 7 -17.78 -11.35 6.14
C LEU A 7 -17.09 -11.58 4.79
N PRO A 8 -17.25 -10.68 3.80
CA PRO A 8 -16.44 -10.76 2.60
C PRO A 8 -14.97 -10.58 3.02
N HIS A 9 -14.25 -11.69 3.14
CA HIS A 9 -12.80 -11.65 3.11
C HIS A 9 -12.43 -11.09 1.75
N SER A 10 -11.69 -9.99 1.76
CA SER A 10 -11.16 -9.36 0.56
C SER A 10 -10.62 -10.45 -0.36
N THR A 11 -11.33 -10.70 -1.46
CA THR A 11 -10.86 -11.60 -2.51
C THR A 11 -9.48 -11.09 -2.89
N ALA A 12 -8.46 -11.93 -2.73
CA ALA A 12 -7.12 -11.65 -3.23
C ALA A 12 -7.27 -11.05 -4.63
N ALA A 13 -6.74 -9.82 -4.81
CA ALA A 13 -6.99 -8.99 -5.99
C ALA A 13 -6.94 -9.86 -7.25
N ALA A 14 -8.03 -9.83 -8.02
CA ALA A 14 -8.17 -10.61 -9.24
C ALA A 14 -6.94 -10.36 -10.11
N SER A 15 -6.30 -11.44 -10.55
CA SER A 15 -5.03 -11.38 -11.29
C SER A 15 -5.14 -10.39 -12.46
N GLY A 16 -4.23 -9.41 -12.51
CA GLY A 16 -4.19 -8.37 -13.53
C GLY A 16 -4.67 -6.98 -13.06
N GLN A 17 -5.06 -6.82 -11.79
CA GLN A 17 -5.36 -5.51 -11.21
C GLN A 17 -4.08 -4.78 -10.77
N THR A 18 -4.10 -3.45 -10.83
CA THR A 18 -3.01 -2.63 -10.25
C THR A 18 -3.37 -2.28 -8.81
N ILE A 19 -2.56 -2.73 -7.86
CA ILE A 19 -2.68 -2.42 -6.43
C ILE A 19 -2.03 -1.06 -6.18
N LEU A 20 -2.78 -0.12 -5.62
CA LEU A 20 -2.31 1.18 -5.20
C LEU A 20 -1.93 1.18 -3.71
N PHE A 21 -0.65 1.36 -3.43
CA PHE A 21 -0.14 1.62 -2.09
C PHE A 21 -0.08 3.14 -1.83
N ALA A 22 -0.77 3.60 -0.79
CA ALA A 22 -0.61 4.96 -0.25
C ALA A 22 0.40 4.95 0.90
N ALA A 23 1.34 5.89 0.93
CA ALA A 23 2.35 5.95 1.99
C ALA A 23 2.77 7.40 2.30
N ASP A 24 3.39 7.57 3.47
CA ASP A 24 3.93 8.85 3.90
C ASP A 24 5.15 9.25 3.04
N LYS A 25 5.21 10.52 2.62
CA LYS A 25 6.33 11.07 1.84
C LYS A 25 7.51 11.52 2.70
N SER A 26 7.38 11.53 4.03
CA SER A 26 8.31 12.21 4.94
C SER A 26 8.89 11.29 6.03
N TYR A 27 9.19 10.03 5.70
CA TYR A 27 9.74 9.05 6.65
C TYR A 27 10.98 8.31 6.13
N PRO A 28 12.10 9.01 5.86
CA PRO A 28 13.35 8.35 5.50
C PRO A 28 13.89 7.48 6.66
N PRO A 29 14.55 6.34 6.37
CA PRO A 29 14.83 5.77 5.04
C PRO A 29 13.69 4.87 4.51
N ILE A 30 12.53 4.85 5.17
CA ILE A 30 11.43 3.92 4.86
C ILE A 30 10.67 4.35 3.60
N ASN A 31 10.20 5.61 3.55
CA ASN A 31 9.51 6.21 2.43
C ASN A 31 9.85 7.70 2.35
N TYR A 32 10.32 8.17 1.19
CA TYR A 32 10.57 9.59 0.96
C TYR A 32 10.50 9.95 -0.52
N LEU A 33 10.28 11.23 -0.81
CA LEU A 33 10.42 11.76 -2.16
C LEU A 33 11.84 12.31 -2.35
N GLU A 34 12.51 11.86 -3.40
CA GLU A 34 13.75 12.47 -3.90
C GLU A 34 13.48 13.05 -5.28
N ASN A 35 13.50 14.37 -5.40
CA ASN A 35 13.19 15.09 -6.64
C ASN A 35 11.83 14.66 -7.25
N GLY A 36 10.81 14.48 -6.40
CA GLY A 36 9.48 14.01 -6.81
C GLY A 36 9.38 12.51 -7.10
N THR A 37 10.46 11.75 -6.98
CA THR A 37 10.47 10.29 -7.18
C THR A 37 10.36 9.56 -5.84
N PRO A 38 9.39 8.64 -5.66
CA PRO A 38 9.32 7.78 -4.49
C PRO A 38 10.56 6.89 -4.33
N LYS A 39 11.19 6.96 -3.15
CA LYS A 39 12.34 6.16 -2.73
C LYS A 39 12.18 5.66 -1.29
N GLY A 40 13.00 4.69 -0.92
CA GLY A 40 13.07 4.13 0.43
C GLY A 40 12.78 2.63 0.47
N LEU A 41 13.04 2.04 1.63
CA LEU A 41 12.95 0.60 1.84
C LEU A 41 11.57 0.03 1.46
N CYS A 42 10.49 0.69 1.85
CA CYS A 42 9.15 0.20 1.56
C CYS A 42 8.82 0.29 0.06
N ILE A 43 9.32 1.31 -0.65
CA ILE A 43 9.23 1.42 -2.11
C ILE A 43 9.93 0.25 -2.81
N ASP A 44 11.13 -0.11 -2.34
CA ASP A 44 11.91 -1.19 -2.92
C ASP A 44 11.29 -2.56 -2.66
N ILE A 45 10.71 -2.76 -1.47
CA ILE A 45 9.93 -3.97 -1.14
C ILE A 45 8.73 -4.10 -2.08
N ILE A 46 7.90 -3.06 -2.22
CA ILE A 46 6.70 -3.10 -3.07
C ILE A 46 7.08 -3.33 -4.54
N ARG A 47 8.12 -2.65 -5.03
CA ARG A 47 8.61 -2.84 -6.40
C ARG A 47 9.12 -4.27 -6.62
N THR A 48 9.78 -4.86 -5.63
CA THR A 48 10.25 -6.25 -5.71
C THR A 48 9.08 -7.23 -5.66
N MET A 49 8.09 -7.00 -4.79
CA MET A 49 6.86 -7.80 -4.73
C MET A 49 6.11 -7.79 -6.07
N SER A 50 6.02 -6.63 -6.72
CA SER A 50 5.40 -6.47 -8.05
C SER A 50 6.01 -7.39 -9.11
N LYS A 51 7.35 -7.60 -9.07
CA LYS A 51 8.06 -8.50 -10.02
C LYS A 51 7.70 -9.98 -9.83
N HIS A 52 7.23 -10.36 -8.65
CA HIS A 52 6.86 -11.73 -8.30
C HIS A 52 5.35 -11.91 -8.15
N SER A 53 4.57 -10.89 -8.52
CA SER A 53 3.12 -10.88 -8.44
C SER A 53 2.51 -10.87 -9.85
N ASN A 54 1.35 -11.49 -10.00
CA ASN A 54 0.54 -11.36 -11.22
C ASN A 54 -0.21 -10.02 -11.31
N ASN A 55 -0.06 -9.17 -10.29
CA ASN A 55 -0.69 -7.85 -10.18
C ASN A 55 0.37 -6.75 -10.28
N GLY A 56 0.04 -5.70 -11.01
CA GLY A 56 0.82 -4.47 -10.98
C GLY A 56 0.75 -3.85 -9.58
N MET A 57 1.82 -3.21 -9.12
CA MET A 57 1.81 -2.47 -7.86
C MET A 57 2.39 -1.07 -8.09
N THR A 58 1.72 -0.06 -7.59
CA THR A 58 2.14 1.35 -7.66
C THR A 58 2.14 1.96 -6.27
N VAL A 59 3.01 2.95 -6.07
CA VAL A 59 3.10 3.66 -4.78
C VAL A 59 2.89 5.14 -5.00
N LYS A 60 2.01 5.75 -4.19
CA LYS A 60 1.80 7.19 -4.14
C LYS A 60 2.20 7.71 -2.77
N LEU A 61 3.18 8.60 -2.74
CA LEU A 61 3.62 9.27 -1.53
C LEU A 61 2.86 10.58 -1.33
N MET A 62 2.39 10.81 -0.10
CA MET A 62 1.59 11.97 0.30
C MET A 62 1.73 12.24 1.80
N GLU A 63 0.96 13.17 2.35
CA GLU A 63 0.90 13.35 3.82
C GLU A 63 0.31 12.11 4.50
N LEU A 64 0.80 11.81 5.69
CA LEU A 64 0.38 10.60 6.44
C LEU A 64 -1.13 10.51 6.63
N SER A 65 -1.77 11.59 7.06
CA SER A 65 -3.22 11.64 7.27
C SER A 65 -3.99 11.32 5.99
N THR A 66 -3.59 11.91 4.87
CA THR A 66 -4.19 11.65 3.55
C THR A 66 -4.00 10.18 3.14
N SER A 67 -2.81 9.61 3.34
CA SER A 67 -2.56 8.21 2.98
C SER A 67 -3.45 7.24 3.76
N GLN A 68 -3.71 7.51 5.04
CA GLN A 68 -4.60 6.70 5.87
C GLN A 68 -6.06 6.88 5.46
N GLU A 69 -6.47 8.11 5.18
CA GLU A 69 -7.83 8.42 4.73
C GLU A 69 -8.15 7.73 3.41
N MET A 70 -7.24 7.73 2.44
CA MET A 70 -7.44 7.05 1.16
C MET A 70 -7.74 5.56 1.32
N VAL A 71 -7.01 4.86 2.20
CA VAL A 71 -7.26 3.43 2.46
C VAL A 71 -8.61 3.24 3.15
N LEU A 72 -8.96 4.08 4.13
CA LEU A 72 -10.26 4.02 4.82
C LEU A 72 -11.44 4.28 3.86
N ARG A 73 -11.24 5.12 2.85
CA ARG A 73 -12.23 5.44 1.81
C ARG A 73 -12.22 4.48 0.63
N SER A 74 -11.38 3.44 0.64
CA SER A 74 -11.18 2.52 -0.50
C SER A 74 -10.70 3.21 -1.79
N GLU A 75 -10.02 4.36 -1.66
CA GLU A 75 -9.35 5.06 -2.76
C GLU A 75 -7.92 4.55 -3.00
N ALA A 76 -7.38 3.81 -2.03
CA ALA A 76 -6.15 3.03 -2.15
C ALA A 76 -6.37 1.63 -1.58
N ASP A 77 -5.68 0.63 -2.14
CA ASP A 77 -5.85 -0.77 -1.76
C ASP A 77 -5.04 -1.16 -0.51
N ALA A 78 -3.94 -0.45 -0.26
CA ALA A 78 -3.04 -0.77 0.84
C ALA A 78 -2.29 0.46 1.37
N LEU A 79 -1.85 0.35 2.63
CA LEU A 79 -0.97 1.34 3.27
C LEU A 79 0.48 0.85 3.26
N GLY A 80 1.37 1.59 2.61
CA GLY A 80 2.81 1.34 2.60
C GLY A 80 3.49 1.90 3.85
N ARG A 81 3.41 1.17 4.97
CA ARG A 81 4.03 1.56 6.24
C ARG A 81 4.92 0.44 6.76
N LEU A 82 6.07 0.81 7.33
CA LEU A 82 6.90 -0.08 8.15
C LEU A 82 7.14 0.59 9.50
N SER A 83 6.84 -0.11 10.58
CA SER A 83 7.13 0.35 11.94
C SER A 83 8.36 -0.37 12.45
N VAL A 84 9.37 0.39 12.88
CA VAL A 84 10.58 -0.12 13.51
C VAL A 84 10.60 0.36 14.95
N PHE A 85 10.51 -0.56 15.90
CA PHE A 85 10.62 -0.29 17.33
C PHE A 85 12.03 -0.72 17.78
N LYS A 86 12.69 0.10 18.60
CA LYS A 86 14.00 -0.20 19.19
C LYS A 86 13.82 -1.02 20.47
#